data_AF-A0A1Y2AM77-F1
#
_entry.id   AF-A0A1Y2AM77-F1
#
_cell.length_a   1.000
_cell.length_b   1.000
_cell.length_c   1.000
_cell.angle_alpha   90.00
_cell.angle_beta   90.00
_cell.angle_gamma   90.00
#
_symmetry.space_group_name_H-M   'P 1'
#
loop_
_entity.id
_entity.type
_entity.pdbx_description
1 polymer ?
#
loop_
_entity_poly.entity_id
_entity_poly.type
_entity_poly.pdbx_seq_one_letter_code
_entity_poly.pdbx_strand_id
1 'polypeptide(L)'
;MKPGGRVVTVGSTASFQLKFANPALKKRAMDDKLGLEDLEQLFQEYKAASSKPEDDDGWNRAGYAPAYSASKGFMNLATAALAREHPELIINVGCPGICETAEIPKGVNWVLKTTDEGCRLPLRLAFDDLDGVNGQFWAGKSTADKGPGVGKQYGNTA
;
A
#
# COMPACT_ATOMS: atom_id res chain seq x y z
N MET A 1 7.34 13.48 16.71
CA MET A 1 6.07 12.95 17.29
C MET A 1 6.36 12.42 18.69
N LYS A 2 5.34 12.27 19.55
CA LYS A 2 5.51 11.61 20.86
C LYS A 2 5.51 10.08 20.68
N PRO A 3 6.15 9.30 21.56
CA PRO A 3 6.03 7.84 21.56
C PRO A 3 4.56 7.40 21.56
N GLY A 4 4.25 6.37 20.76
CA GLY A 4 2.87 5.92 20.50
C GLY A 4 2.11 6.79 19.51
N GLY A 5 2.73 7.81 18.93
CA GLY A 5 2.16 8.61 17.84
C GLY A 5 1.84 7.75 16.63
N ARG A 6 0.74 8.07 15.93
CA ARG A 6 0.24 7.27 14.81
C ARG A 6 0.39 7.99 13.48
N VAL A 7 0.85 7.24 12.48
CA VAL A 7 0.87 7.65 11.08
C VAL A 7 0.02 6.67 10.29
N VAL A 8 -1.02 7.19 9.64
CA VAL A 8 -1.95 6.38 8.85
C VAL A 8 -1.88 6.83 7.40
N THR A 9 -1.35 5.95 6.55
CA THR A 9 -1.32 6.17 5.10
C THR A 9 -2.57 5.58 4.46
N VAL A 10 -3.25 6.34 3.59
CA VAL A 10 -4.40 5.84 2.83
C VAL A 10 -3.89 5.07 1.60
N GLY A 11 -3.91 3.75 1.70
CA GLY A 11 -3.47 2.80 0.69
C GLY A 11 -4.58 2.38 -0.28
N SER A 12 -4.29 1.33 -1.05
CA SER A 12 -5.25 0.69 -1.95
C SER A 12 -4.88 -0.76 -2.13
N THR A 13 -5.84 -1.68 -2.25
CA THR A 13 -5.55 -3.07 -2.67
C THR A 13 -4.97 -3.14 -4.08
N ALA A 14 -5.11 -2.09 -4.90
CA ALA A 14 -4.40 -1.96 -6.17
C ALA A 14 -2.86 -1.97 -6.01
N SER A 15 -2.33 -1.68 -4.81
CA SER A 15 -0.90 -1.79 -4.54
C SER A 15 -0.33 -3.16 -4.89
N PHE A 16 -1.10 -4.24 -4.70
CA PHE A 16 -0.66 -5.61 -5.02
C PHE A 16 -0.43 -5.87 -6.52
N GLN A 17 -0.79 -4.92 -7.39
CA GLN A 17 -0.42 -4.96 -8.80
C GLN A 17 1.01 -4.47 -9.07
N LEU A 18 1.66 -3.80 -8.11
CA LEU A 18 3.11 -3.61 -8.14
C LEU A 18 3.78 -4.97 -7.87
N LYS A 19 4.02 -5.72 -8.95
CA LYS A 19 4.70 -7.00 -8.91
C LYS A 19 6.09 -6.86 -9.50
N PHE A 20 7.02 -7.59 -8.89
CA PHE A 20 8.40 -7.69 -9.32
C PHE A 20 8.59 -9.03 -10.02
N ALA A 21 8.60 -9.02 -11.36
CA ALA A 21 8.78 -10.22 -12.17
C ALA A 21 10.24 -10.70 -12.14
N ASN A 22 11.19 -9.79 -11.91
CA ASN A 22 12.60 -10.11 -11.73
C ASN A 22 12.87 -10.52 -10.26
N PRO A 23 13.43 -11.73 -10.00
CA PRO A 23 13.72 -12.20 -8.64
C PRO A 23 14.72 -11.34 -7.86
N ALA A 24 15.72 -10.77 -8.53
CA ALA A 24 16.70 -9.89 -7.89
C ALA A 24 16.06 -8.56 -7.47
N LEU A 25 15.20 -8.00 -8.33
CA LEU A 25 14.42 -6.81 -8.01
C LEU A 25 13.45 -7.07 -6.86
N LYS A 26 12.75 -8.21 -6.88
CA LYS A 26 11.87 -8.63 -5.78
C LYS A 26 12.65 -8.75 -4.47
N LYS A 27 13.84 -9.35 -4.50
CA LYS A 27 14.70 -9.50 -3.33
C LYS A 27 15.10 -8.14 -2.76
N ARG A 28 15.52 -7.18 -3.61
CA ARG A 28 15.84 -5.81 -3.18
C ARG A 28 14.63 -5.13 -2.55
N ALA A 29 13.48 -5.17 -3.23
CA ALA A 29 12.26 -4.48 -2.78
C ALA A 29 11.66 -5.09 -1.49
N MET A 30 11.99 -6.34 -1.16
CA MET A 30 11.49 -7.04 0.03
C MET A 30 12.57 -7.22 1.11
N ASP A 31 13.72 -6.56 0.97
CA ASP A 31 14.77 -6.63 1.99
C ASP A 31 14.30 -5.90 3.26
N ASP A 32 14.44 -6.55 4.42
CA ASP A 32 14.11 -5.94 5.71
C ASP A 32 15.03 -4.77 6.06
N LYS A 33 16.17 -4.64 5.35
CA LYS A 33 17.09 -3.51 5.46
C LYS A 33 16.80 -2.39 4.46
N LEU A 34 15.79 -2.54 3.60
CA LEU A 34 15.41 -1.50 2.63
C LEU A 34 15.08 -0.21 3.39
N GLY A 35 15.90 0.83 3.19
CA GLY A 35 15.69 2.16 3.73
C GLY A 35 14.98 3.08 2.73
N LEU A 36 14.66 4.30 3.15
CA LEU A 36 14.03 5.29 2.28
C LEU A 36 14.90 5.67 1.05
N GLU A 37 16.22 5.71 1.20
CA GLU A 37 17.14 6.00 0.10
C GLU A 37 17.13 4.91 -0.98
N ASP A 38 17.14 3.64 -0.57
CA ASP A 38 17.02 2.50 -1.49
C ASP A 38 15.66 2.50 -2.19
N LEU A 39 14.61 2.86 -1.46
CA LEU A 39 13.26 2.96 -2.00
C LEU A 39 13.14 4.08 -3.05
N GLU A 40 13.78 5.21 -2.82
CA GLU A 40 13.86 6.30 -3.80
C GLU A 40 14.57 5.83 -5.08
N GLN A 41 15.68 5.08 -4.95
CA GLN A 41 16.36 4.50 -6.10
C GLN A 41 15.45 3.54 -6.88
N LEU A 42 14.77 2.61 -6.18
CA LEU A 42 13.79 1.70 -6.78
C LEU A 42 12.66 2.45 -7.50
N PHE A 43 12.19 3.57 -6.93
CA PHE A 43 11.17 4.40 -7.55
C PHE A 43 11.66 5.09 -8.83
N GLN A 44 12.91 5.58 -8.85
CA GLN A 44 13.51 6.14 -10.05
C GLN A 44 13.75 5.08 -11.13
N GLU A 45 14.17 3.87 -10.76
CA GLU A 45 14.27 2.72 -11.67
C GLU A 45 12.90 2.41 -12.30
N TYR A 46 11.84 2.34 -11.50
CA TYR A 46 10.47 2.13 -12.00
C TYR A 46 10.03 3.25 -12.97
N LYS A 47 10.31 4.52 -12.64
CA LYS A 47 9.98 5.65 -13.51
C LYS A 47 10.73 5.60 -14.84
N ALA A 48 12.02 5.28 -14.82
CA ALA A 48 12.83 5.13 -16.02
C ALA A 48 12.27 4.00 -16.90
N ALA A 49 12.04 2.83 -16.31
CA ALA A 49 11.48 1.66 -16.98
C ALA A 49 10.02 1.86 -17.44
N SER A 50 9.28 2.80 -16.85
CA SER A 50 7.93 3.16 -17.31
C SER A 50 7.96 4.17 -18.45
N SER A 51 9.03 4.96 -18.57
CA SER A 51 9.20 5.95 -19.66
C SER A 51 9.73 5.31 -20.94
N LYS A 52 10.48 4.20 -20.81
CA LYS A 52 11.00 3.39 -21.92
C LYS A 52 10.83 1.90 -21.55
N PRO A 53 9.62 1.34 -21.69
CA PRO A 53 9.37 -0.04 -21.32
C PRO A 53 10.10 -1.01 -22.25
N GLU A 54 10.70 -2.03 -21.66
CA GLU A 54 11.30 -3.17 -22.36
C GLU A 54 10.58 -4.45 -21.90
N ASP A 55 10.52 -5.47 -22.78
CA ASP A 55 9.71 -6.67 -22.53
C ASP A 55 10.15 -7.45 -21.27
N ASP A 56 11.42 -7.35 -20.86
CA ASP A 56 12.02 -8.12 -19.76
C ASP A 56 12.61 -7.25 -18.61
N ASP A 57 12.21 -5.99 -18.50
CA ASP A 57 12.76 -5.08 -17.47
C ASP A 57 12.34 -5.40 -16.02
N GLY A 58 11.53 -6.45 -15.83
CA GLY A 58 11.21 -7.01 -14.53
C GLY A 58 10.10 -6.30 -13.75
N TRP A 59 9.53 -5.23 -14.28
CA TRP A 59 8.41 -4.53 -13.66
C TRP A 59 7.08 -4.97 -14.26
N ASN A 60 6.12 -5.34 -13.41
CA ASN A 60 4.78 -5.61 -13.90
C ASN A 60 3.99 -4.29 -14.07
N ARG A 61 3.59 -3.99 -15.30
CA ARG A 61 2.75 -2.84 -15.65
C ARG A 61 1.37 -3.26 -16.16
N ALA A 62 1.02 -4.53 -16.04
CA ALA A 62 -0.28 -5.02 -16.45
C ALA A 62 -1.36 -4.57 -15.45
N GLY A 63 -2.56 -4.28 -15.96
CA GLY A 63 -3.74 -3.96 -15.16
C GLY A 63 -4.25 -2.53 -15.31
N TYR A 64 -5.34 -2.22 -14.61
CA TYR A 64 -5.98 -0.92 -14.62
C TYR A 64 -5.14 0.07 -13.78
N ALA A 65 -4.61 1.12 -14.44
CA ALA A 65 -3.82 2.20 -13.84
C ALA A 65 -2.48 1.76 -13.19
N PRO A 66 -1.48 1.30 -13.97
CA PRO A 66 -0.20 0.81 -13.44
C PRO A 66 0.56 1.84 -12.60
N ALA A 67 0.55 3.12 -13.00
CA ALA A 67 1.20 4.20 -12.25
C ALA A 67 0.53 4.41 -10.86
N TYR A 68 -0.80 4.33 -10.79
CA TYR A 68 -1.52 4.41 -9.52
C TYR A 68 -1.18 3.23 -8.61
N SER A 69 -1.23 2.01 -9.15
CA SER A 69 -0.86 0.80 -8.42
C SER A 69 0.57 0.84 -7.89
N ALA A 70 1.52 1.27 -8.72
CA ALA A 70 2.91 1.46 -8.30
C ALA A 70 3.02 2.49 -7.19
N SER A 71 2.39 3.67 -7.32
CA SER A 71 2.42 4.70 -6.27
C SER A 71 1.93 4.16 -4.92
N LYS A 72 0.85 3.37 -4.92
CA LYS A 72 0.30 2.74 -3.71
C LYS A 72 1.19 1.61 -3.19
N GLY A 73 1.87 0.86 -4.08
CA GLY A 73 2.84 -0.16 -3.69
C GLY A 73 4.09 0.43 -3.04
N PHE A 74 4.64 1.51 -3.59
CA PHE A 74 5.78 2.24 -3.01
C PHE A 74 5.41 2.86 -1.65
N MET A 75 4.18 3.35 -1.47
CA MET A 75 3.70 3.80 -0.15
C MET A 75 3.71 2.68 0.90
N ASN A 76 3.41 1.43 0.50
CA ASN A 76 3.45 0.30 1.43
C ASN A 76 4.89 -0.05 1.83
N LEU A 77 5.82 -0.03 0.88
CA LEU A 77 7.25 -0.23 1.16
C LEU A 77 7.80 0.87 2.07
N ALA A 78 7.45 2.13 1.79
CA ALA A 78 7.83 3.28 2.63
C ALA A 78 7.28 3.15 4.06
N THR A 79 6.02 2.73 4.19
CA THR A 79 5.38 2.49 5.49
C THR A 79 6.14 1.44 6.30
N ALA A 80 6.53 0.33 5.66
CA ALA A 80 7.29 -0.72 6.33
C ALA A 80 8.70 -0.25 6.73
N ALA A 81 9.39 0.50 5.87
CA ALA A 81 10.70 1.08 6.18
C ALA A 81 10.63 2.07 7.35
N LEU A 82 9.72 3.04 7.28
CA LEU A 82 9.52 4.03 8.34
C LEU A 82 9.15 3.38 9.68
N ALA A 83 8.32 2.33 9.68
CA ALA A 83 7.96 1.63 10.90
C ALA A 83 9.16 0.94 11.57
N ARG A 84 10.14 0.48 10.79
CA ARG A 84 11.40 -0.08 11.32
C ARG A 84 12.34 1.01 11.82
N GLU A 85 12.44 2.12 11.10
CA GLU A 85 13.28 3.28 11.47
C GLU A 85 12.76 4.01 12.72
N HIS A 86 11.44 3.99 12.93
CA HIS A 86 10.75 4.68 14.02
C HIS A 86 9.90 3.71 14.85
N PRO A 87 10.52 2.77 15.60
CA PRO A 87 9.79 1.78 16.39
C PRO A 87 8.96 2.40 17.55
N GLU A 88 9.24 3.65 17.91
CA GLU A 88 8.45 4.43 18.87
C GLU A 88 7.12 4.93 18.31
N LEU A 89 6.92 4.86 16.99
CA LEU A 89 5.69 5.25 16.29
C LEU A 89 4.93 4.03 15.79
N ILE A 90 3.62 4.19 15.61
CA ILE A 90 2.77 3.18 14.97
C ILE A 90 2.38 3.67 13.59
N ILE A 91 3.00 3.11 12.56
CA ILE A 91 2.95 3.54 11.17
C ILE A 91 2.36 2.39 10.36
N ASN A 92 1.13 2.57 9.85
CA ASN A 92 0.45 1.55 9.06
C ASN A 92 -0.20 2.19 7.83
N VAL A 93 -0.50 1.34 6.84
CA VAL A 93 -1.20 1.74 5.62
C VAL A 93 -2.50 0.96 5.50
N GLY A 94 -3.60 1.62 5.16
CA GLY A 94 -4.92 1.01 5.11
C GLY A 94 -5.67 1.32 3.82
N CYS A 95 -6.26 0.30 3.18
CA CYS A 95 -7.18 0.47 2.06
C CYS A 95 -8.62 0.62 2.58
N PRO A 96 -9.28 1.78 2.35
CA PRO A 96 -10.65 2.01 2.83
C PRO A 96 -11.71 1.14 2.10
N GLY A 97 -11.33 0.51 0.98
CA GLY A 97 -12.24 -0.11 0.02
C GLY A 97 -12.59 0.88 -1.10
N ILE A 98 -13.53 0.48 -1.96
CA ILE A 98 -14.00 1.37 -3.04
C ILE A 98 -15.14 2.22 -2.45
N CYS A 99 -14.89 3.50 -2.23
CA CYS A 99 -15.84 4.43 -1.62
C CYS A 99 -16.50 5.31 -2.68
N GLU A 100 -17.74 5.73 -2.45
CA GLU A 100 -18.44 6.71 -3.28
C GLU A 100 -17.80 8.08 -3.10
N THR A 101 -16.95 8.45 -4.06
CA THR A 101 -16.24 9.72 -4.09
C THR A 101 -16.20 10.27 -5.52
N ALA A 102 -15.77 11.52 -5.69
CA ALA A 102 -15.74 12.19 -6.99
C ALA A 102 -14.77 11.53 -8.00
N GLU A 103 -13.82 10.72 -7.50
CA GLU A 103 -12.82 9.98 -8.26
C GLU A 103 -13.40 8.70 -8.91
N ILE A 104 -14.58 8.24 -8.47
CA ILE A 104 -15.24 7.09 -9.08
C ILE A 104 -15.93 7.52 -10.38
N PRO A 105 -15.64 6.88 -11.52
CA PRO A 105 -16.30 7.23 -12.79
C PRO A 105 -17.82 7.06 -12.71
N LYS A 106 -18.56 8.00 -13.29
CA LYS A 106 -20.02 7.90 -13.36
C LYS A 106 -20.44 6.67 -14.17
N GLY A 107 -21.48 5.98 -13.72
CA GLY A 107 -22.06 4.83 -14.44
C GLY A 107 -21.33 3.50 -14.23
N VAL A 108 -20.37 3.42 -13.30
CA VAL A 108 -19.82 2.12 -12.89
C VAL A 108 -20.88 1.33 -12.10
N ASN A 109 -21.01 0.04 -12.39
CA ASN A 109 -21.89 -0.86 -11.65
C ASN A 109 -21.11 -1.60 -10.55
N TRP A 110 -20.47 -0.82 -9.66
CA TRP A 110 -19.69 -1.35 -8.54
C TRP A 110 -20.46 -1.24 -7.24
N VAL A 111 -20.23 -2.17 -6.31
CA VAL A 111 -20.71 -2.04 -4.93
C VAL A 111 -19.79 -1.06 -4.20
N LEU A 112 -20.25 0.18 -4.03
CA LEU A 112 -19.51 1.25 -3.37
C LEU A 112 -19.83 1.28 -1.87
N LYS A 113 -18.81 1.57 -1.08
CA LYS A 113 -18.96 1.98 0.31
C LYS A 113 -19.37 3.44 0.41
N THR A 114 -20.13 3.79 1.43
CA THR A 114 -20.27 5.21 1.79
C THR A 114 -18.96 5.76 2.34
N THR A 115 -18.82 7.09 2.40
CA THR A 115 -17.66 7.73 3.05
C THR A 115 -17.49 7.25 4.49
N ASP A 116 -18.58 7.16 5.25
CA ASP A 116 -18.56 6.67 6.63
C ASP A 116 -18.03 5.25 6.74
N GLU A 117 -18.42 4.36 5.82
CA GLU A 117 -17.94 2.97 5.78
C GLU A 117 -16.47 2.87 5.36
N GLY A 118 -16.01 3.77 4.50
CA GLY A 118 -14.62 3.87 4.07
C GLY A 118 -13.68 4.36 5.18
N CYS A 119 -14.13 5.34 5.98
CA CYS A 119 -13.33 5.94 7.03
C CYS A 119 -13.09 5.03 8.25
N ARG A 120 -13.89 3.98 8.44
CA ARG A 120 -13.76 3.06 9.60
C ARG A 120 -12.36 2.46 9.74
N LEU A 121 -11.76 1.99 8.64
CA LEU A 121 -10.43 1.39 8.71
C LEU A 121 -9.34 2.44 9.05
N PRO A 122 -9.24 3.59 8.35
CA PRO A 122 -8.32 4.65 8.76
C PRO A 122 -8.49 5.09 10.23
N LEU A 123 -9.73 5.22 10.71
CA LEU A 123 -10.01 5.58 12.10
C LEU A 123 -9.52 4.49 13.08
N ARG A 124 -9.76 3.21 12.77
CA ARG A 124 -9.20 2.10 13.54
C ARG A 124 -7.68 2.19 13.62
N LEU A 125 -6.99 2.42 12.51
CA LEU A 125 -5.52 2.54 12.50
C LEU A 125 -5.02 3.74 13.32
N ALA A 126 -5.81 4.80 13.40
CA ALA A 126 -5.47 6.01 14.16
C ALA A 126 -5.73 5.90 15.66
N PHE A 127 -6.77 5.16 16.07
CA PHE A 127 -7.30 5.24 17.45
C PHE A 127 -7.35 3.91 18.20
N ASP A 128 -7.50 2.77 17.50
CA ASP A 128 -7.67 1.49 18.17
C ASP A 128 -6.32 0.89 18.62
N ASP A 129 -6.38 -0.06 19.55
CA ASP A 129 -5.27 -0.97 19.77
C ASP A 129 -5.11 -1.89 18.55
N LEU A 130 -3.87 -2.02 18.08
CA LEU A 130 -3.52 -2.83 16.92
C LEU A 130 -2.73 -4.08 17.35
N ASP A 131 -2.76 -4.45 18.63
CA ASP A 131 -2.09 -5.64 19.17
C ASP A 131 -0.58 -5.66 18.86
N GLY A 132 0.04 -4.47 18.91
CA GLY A 132 1.46 -4.28 18.58
C GLY A 132 1.81 -4.32 17.09
N VAL A 133 0.82 -4.43 16.19
CA VAL A 133 1.06 -4.45 14.75
C VAL A 133 1.52 -3.09 14.22
N ASN A 134 2.69 -3.10 13.55
CA ASN A 134 3.33 -1.93 12.99
C ASN A 134 3.91 -2.25 11.59
N GLY A 135 3.95 -1.27 10.69
CA GLY A 135 4.53 -1.40 9.35
C GLY A 135 3.74 -2.27 8.37
N GLN A 136 2.45 -2.51 8.63
CA GLN A 136 1.64 -3.44 7.84
C GLN A 136 0.61 -2.74 6.95
N PHE A 137 0.18 -3.47 5.91
CA PHE A 137 -0.94 -3.12 5.07
C PHE A 137 -2.24 -3.74 5.60
N TRP A 138 -3.28 -2.93 5.71
CA TRP A 138 -4.58 -3.32 6.21
C TRP A 138 -5.65 -3.18 5.14
N ALA A 139 -6.53 -4.18 5.02
CA ALA A 139 -7.72 -4.11 4.17
C ALA A 139 -8.81 -5.06 4.68
N GLY A 140 -10.04 -4.82 4.24
CA GLY A 140 -11.13 -5.79 4.36
C GLY A 140 -10.89 -7.04 3.49
N LYS A 141 -11.69 -8.09 3.70
CA LYS A 141 -11.67 -9.34 2.93
C LYS A 141 -12.01 -9.13 1.44
N SER A 142 -12.73 -8.05 1.14
CA SER A 142 -13.02 -7.58 -0.21
C SER A 142 -13.09 -6.06 -0.23
N THR A 143 -13.18 -5.47 -1.43
CA THR A 143 -13.34 -4.01 -1.59
C THR A 143 -14.65 -3.46 -1.01
N ALA A 144 -15.67 -4.31 -0.86
CA ALA A 144 -16.96 -3.98 -0.27
C ALA A 144 -17.07 -4.38 1.22
N ASP A 145 -16.06 -5.05 1.78
CA ASP A 145 -16.09 -5.51 3.18
C ASP A 145 -16.09 -4.34 4.16
N LYS A 146 -17.08 -4.31 5.05
CA LYS A 146 -17.32 -3.27 6.06
C LYS A 146 -16.74 -3.61 7.42
N GLY A 147 -16.10 -4.78 7.55
CA GLY A 147 -15.41 -5.23 8.75
C GLY A 147 -14.16 -4.40 9.09
N PRO A 148 -13.50 -4.72 10.21
CA PRO A 148 -12.39 -3.93 10.74
C PRO A 148 -11.11 -3.99 9.90
N GLY A 149 -11.04 -4.87 8.90
CA GLY A 149 -9.82 -5.17 8.17
C GLY A 149 -8.79 -5.94 9.01
N VAL A 150 -7.83 -6.56 8.34
CA VAL A 150 -6.75 -7.33 8.97
C VAL A 150 -5.41 -6.89 8.40
N GLY A 151 -4.44 -6.67 9.29
CA GLY A 151 -3.07 -6.33 8.94
C GLY A 151 -2.35 -7.52 8.29
N LYS A 152 -1.61 -7.24 7.22
CA LYS A 152 -0.74 -8.21 6.56
C LYS A 152 0.56 -7.52 6.17
N GLN A 153 1.65 -8.28 6.24
CA GLN A 153 2.91 -7.85 5.66
C GLN A 153 2.74 -7.69 4.14
N TYR A 154 3.16 -6.53 3.62
CA TYR A 154 3.10 -6.26 2.20
C TYR A 154 4.08 -7.18 1.43
N GLY A 155 3.68 -7.64 0.24
CA GLY A 155 4.49 -8.56 -0.58
C GLY A 155 4.34 -10.06 -0.26
N ASN A 156 3.61 -10.43 0.81
CA ASN A 156 3.37 -11.83 1.19
C ASN A 156 2.03 -12.40 0.66
N THR A 157 1.44 -11.76 -0.35
CA THR A 157 0.28 -12.30 -1.07
C THR A 157 0.79 -13.11 -2.26
N ALA A 158 0.68 -14.43 -2.14
CA ALA A 158 0.81 -15.37 -3.26
C ALA A 158 -0.20 -15.05 -4.37
#